data_AF-A0A6B3ANP6-F1
#
_entry.id   AF-A0A6B3ANP6-F1
#
_cell.length_a   1.000
_cell.length_b   1.000
_cell.length_c   1.000
_cell.angle_alpha   90.00
_cell.angle_beta   90.00
_cell.angle_gamma   90.00
#
_symmetry.space_group_name_H-M   'P 1'
#
loop_
_entity.id
_entity.type
_entity.pdbx_description
1 polymer ?
#
loop_
_entity_poly.entity_id
_entity_poly.type
_entity_poly.pdbx_seq_one_letter_code
_entity_poly.pdbx_strand_id
1 'polypeptide(L)'
;VVSQMARLRVESRWERLVVPAFVYFFAQLYPFRRIARPGGRTAAAAGGCVLLRAGAAARARIPDAIRHAVIDDVALARAVKNTGGSVWLGLADRVDSVRPYPALGDLWRMVSRSAYAQLRHSPLLLAGTVAGLVLVYLVPPLAVAA
;
A
#
# COMPACT_ATOMS: atom_id res chain seq x y z
N VAL A 1 15.36 1.99 -6.63
CA VAL A 1 14.06 2.38 -7.25
C VAL A 1 13.43 3.43 -6.38
N VAL A 2 12.91 4.50 -6.97
CA VAL A 2 12.25 5.60 -6.25
C VAL A 2 10.78 5.54 -6.62
N SER A 3 9.91 5.38 -5.63
CA SER A 3 8.46 5.39 -5.79
C SER A 3 7.88 6.57 -5.02
N GLN A 4 6.97 7.30 -5.67
CA GLN A 4 6.34 8.49 -5.14
C GLN A 4 4.83 8.28 -5.01
N MET A 5 4.34 8.31 -3.77
CA MET A 5 2.92 8.16 -3.48
C MET A 5 2.18 9.43 -3.88
N ALA A 6 1.23 9.27 -4.79
CA ALA A 6 0.37 10.37 -5.22
C ALA A 6 -0.57 10.77 -4.08
N ARG A 7 -0.84 12.07 -3.95
CA ARG A 7 -1.86 12.59 -3.08
C ARG A 7 -3.22 12.19 -3.62
N LEU A 8 -3.96 11.40 -2.85
CA LEU A 8 -5.32 11.01 -3.19
C LEU A 8 -6.23 12.23 -3.15
N ARG A 9 -7.19 12.31 -4.06
CA ARG A 9 -8.22 13.36 -4.08
C ARG A 9 -9.09 13.26 -2.84
N VAL A 10 -9.36 14.40 -2.21
CA VAL A 10 -10.12 14.49 -0.95
C VAL A 10 -11.17 15.61 -1.04
N GLU A 11 -12.06 15.51 -2.03
CA GLU A 11 -13.05 16.53 -2.32
C GLU A 11 -14.44 16.18 -1.77
N SER A 12 -14.84 14.91 -1.85
CA SER A 12 -16.14 14.47 -1.34
C SER A 12 -16.12 14.29 0.18
N ARG A 13 -17.32 14.32 0.81
CA ARG A 13 -17.46 14.08 2.25
C ARG A 13 -16.90 12.71 2.67
N TRP A 14 -17.10 11.69 1.83
CA TRP A 14 -16.63 10.33 2.09
C TRP A 14 -15.14 10.18 1.86
N GLU A 15 -14.59 10.83 0.82
CA GLU A 15 -13.13 10.87 0.62
C GLU A 15 -12.44 11.53 1.82
N ARG A 16 -12.97 12.66 2.31
CA ARG A 16 -12.47 13.37 3.51
C ARG A 16 -12.42 12.51 4.76
N LEU A 17 -13.35 11.58 4.92
CA LEU A 17 -13.41 10.71 6.08
C LEU A 17 -12.50 9.48 5.93
N VAL A 18 -12.58 8.79 4.80
CA VAL A 18 -11.98 7.46 4.63
C VAL A 18 -10.54 7.52 4.14
N VAL A 19 -10.20 8.47 3.26
CA VAL A 19 -8.87 8.53 2.65
C VAL A 19 -7.77 8.78 3.69
N PRO A 20 -7.90 9.72 4.64
CA PRO A 20 -6.87 9.93 5.66
C PRO A 20 -6.66 8.70 6.55
N ALA A 21 -7.75 8.06 6.98
CA ALA A 21 -7.67 6.84 7.79
C ALA A 21 -6.99 5.69 7.03
N PHE A 22 -7.31 5.53 5.74
CA PHE A 22 -6.67 4.55 4.88
C PHE A 22 -5.17 4.80 4.72
N VAL A 23 -4.76 6.04 4.42
CA VAL A 23 -3.35 6.41 4.26
C VAL A 23 -2.59 6.21 5.58
N TYR A 24 -3.20 6.58 6.71
CA TYR A 24 -2.62 6.37 8.03
C TYR A 24 -2.38 4.89 8.33
N PHE A 25 -3.41 4.05 8.12
CA PHE A 25 -3.31 2.61 8.31
C PHE A 25 -2.27 1.98 7.38
N PHE A 26 -2.22 2.41 6.12
CA PHE A 26 -1.21 1.98 5.16
C PHE A 26 0.21 2.31 5.63
N ALA A 27 0.42 3.52 6.17
CA ALA A 27 1.71 3.93 6.72
C ALA A 27 2.12 3.11 7.96
N GLN A 28 1.16 2.65 8.78
CA GLN A 28 1.41 1.74 9.89
C GLN A 28 1.84 0.33 9.41
N LEU A 29 1.19 -0.21 8.39
CA LEU A 29 1.55 -1.52 7.81
C LEU A 29 2.89 -1.49 7.07
N TYR A 30 3.15 -0.40 6.34
CA TYR A 30 4.31 -0.25 5.47
C TYR A 30 5.17 0.95 5.89
N PRO A 31 5.84 0.88 7.06
CA PRO A 31 6.67 1.98 7.51
C PRO A 31 7.80 2.22 6.51
N PHE A 32 7.86 3.43 5.95
CA PHE A 32 8.81 3.83 4.90
C PHE A 32 10.27 3.48 5.24
N ARG A 33 10.64 3.63 6.52
CA ARG A 33 11.97 3.27 7.04
C ARG A 33 12.30 1.78 6.89
N ARG A 34 11.32 0.87 7.01
CA ARG A 34 11.54 -0.58 6.81
C ARG A 34 11.61 -0.94 5.33
N ILE A 35 10.91 -0.21 4.46
CA ILE A 35 10.97 -0.40 3.01
C ILE A 35 12.37 -0.06 2.50
N ALA A 36 12.94 1.06 2.95
CA ALA A 36 14.27 1.53 2.56
C ALA A 36 15.44 0.64 3.03
N ARG A 37 15.22 -0.30 3.97
CA ARG A 37 16.28 -1.20 4.45
C ARG A 37 16.67 -2.24 3.38
N PRO A 38 17.96 -2.31 2.98
CA PRO A 38 18.48 -3.40 2.16
C PRO A 38 18.28 -4.75 2.86
N GLY A 39 17.84 -5.78 2.13
CA GLY A 39 17.61 -7.13 2.68
C GLY A 39 16.34 -7.30 3.54
N GLY A 40 15.58 -6.22 3.81
CA GLY A 40 14.33 -6.32 4.56
C GLY A 40 13.20 -6.98 3.76
N ARG A 41 12.47 -7.93 4.38
CA ARG A 41 11.33 -8.65 3.78
C ARG A 41 10.15 -7.76 3.42
N THR A 42 10.03 -6.58 4.04
CA THR A 42 8.97 -5.60 3.75
C THR A 42 9.25 -4.90 2.42
N ALA A 43 8.48 -5.22 1.40
CA ALA A 43 8.48 -4.55 0.10
C ALA A 43 7.12 -3.90 -0.12
N ALA A 44 7.11 -2.58 -0.25
CA ALA A 44 5.97 -1.84 -0.75
C ALA A 44 6.49 -0.69 -1.60
N ALA A 45 5.78 -0.43 -2.68
CA ALA A 45 5.76 0.86 -3.33
C ALA A 45 4.29 1.28 -3.39
N ALA A 46 4.07 2.57 -3.29
CA ALA A 46 2.78 3.19 -3.49
C ALA A 46 3.08 4.32 -4.45
N GLY A 47 2.76 4.15 -5.73
CA GLY A 47 3.35 4.96 -6.77
C GLY A 47 2.38 5.27 -7.89
N GLY A 48 1.87 6.51 -7.93
CA GLY A 48 1.42 7.08 -9.21
C GLY A 48 2.60 7.35 -10.16
N CYS A 49 3.82 7.41 -9.62
CA CYS A 49 5.07 7.59 -10.37
C CYS A 49 6.20 6.74 -9.77
N VAL A 50 6.94 6.03 -10.62
CA VAL A 50 8.10 5.22 -10.22
C VAL A 50 9.28 5.44 -11.17
N LEU A 51 10.46 5.68 -10.61
CA LEU A 51 11.72 5.77 -11.33
C LEU A 51 12.61 4.56 -11.03
N LEU A 52 13.08 3.91 -12.10
CA LEU A 52 13.80 2.65 -12.04
C LEU A 52 15.02 2.68 -12.96
N ARG A 53 16.16 2.16 -12.49
CA ARG A 53 17.38 2.04 -13.31
C ARG A 53 17.20 0.93 -14.33
N ALA A 54 17.54 1.16 -15.60
CA ALA A 54 17.36 0.19 -16.69
C ALA A 54 17.93 -1.22 -16.36
N GLY A 55 19.16 -1.30 -15.82
CA GLY A 55 19.73 -2.59 -15.41
C GLY A 55 18.98 -3.29 -14.27
N ALA A 56 18.31 -2.55 -13.39
CA ALA A 56 17.42 -3.15 -12.39
C ALA A 56 16.12 -3.65 -13.02
N ALA A 57 15.60 -2.99 -14.07
CA ALA A 57 14.41 -3.43 -14.81
C ALA A 57 14.67 -4.77 -15.48
N ALA A 58 15.81 -4.87 -16.16
CA ALA A 58 16.24 -6.08 -16.85
C ALA A 58 16.38 -7.26 -15.88
N ARG A 59 17.10 -7.07 -14.76
CA ARG A 59 17.25 -8.12 -13.73
C ARG A 59 15.91 -8.55 -13.12
N ALA A 60 15.01 -7.60 -12.88
CA ALA A 60 13.70 -7.87 -12.30
C ALA A 60 12.66 -8.33 -13.34
N ARG A 61 13.02 -8.41 -14.64
CA ARG A 61 12.14 -8.76 -15.76
C ARG A 61 10.86 -7.92 -15.82
N ILE A 62 11.01 -6.61 -15.65
CA ILE A 62 9.89 -5.65 -15.77
C ILE A 62 9.69 -5.31 -17.26
N PRO A 63 8.46 -5.31 -17.80
CA PRO A 63 7.18 -5.44 -17.10
C PRO A 63 6.63 -6.87 -16.95
N ASP A 64 7.24 -7.88 -17.57
CA ASP A 64 6.69 -9.25 -17.62
C ASP A 64 6.42 -9.88 -16.24
N ALA A 65 7.25 -9.58 -15.24
CA ALA A 65 7.11 -10.10 -13.89
C ALA A 65 5.89 -9.53 -13.11
N ILE A 66 5.33 -8.40 -13.55
CA ILE A 66 4.24 -7.69 -12.84
C ILE A 66 2.92 -7.67 -13.61
N ARG A 67 2.88 -8.17 -14.86
CA ARG A 67 1.71 -8.10 -15.76
C ARG A 67 0.37 -8.62 -15.21
N HIS A 68 0.41 -9.46 -14.16
CA HIS A 68 -0.78 -10.06 -13.54
C HIS A 68 -1.05 -9.51 -12.13
N ALA A 69 -0.29 -8.51 -11.69
CA ALA A 69 -0.44 -7.95 -10.37
C ALA A 69 -1.64 -7.01 -10.33
N VAL A 70 -2.47 -7.15 -9.29
CA VAL A 70 -3.55 -6.19 -9.01
C VAL A 70 -2.99 -4.87 -8.47
N ILE A 71 -1.79 -4.93 -7.86
CA ILE A 71 -1.05 -3.78 -7.34
C ILE A 71 0.36 -3.83 -7.93
N ASP A 72 0.50 -3.25 -9.11
CA ASP A 72 1.74 -3.23 -9.88
C ASP A 72 2.90 -2.63 -9.09
N ASP A 73 2.65 -1.58 -8.30
CA ASP A 73 3.68 -0.90 -7.51
C ASP A 73 4.34 -1.85 -6.50
N VAL A 74 3.53 -2.53 -5.69
CA VAL A 74 4.03 -3.46 -4.66
C VAL A 74 4.72 -4.66 -5.31
N ALA A 75 4.18 -5.15 -6.42
CA ALA A 75 4.79 -6.24 -7.17
C ALA A 75 6.14 -5.83 -7.76
N LEU A 76 6.25 -4.63 -8.31
CA LEU A 76 7.50 -4.04 -8.82
C LEU A 76 8.54 -3.90 -7.70
N ALA A 77 8.14 -3.34 -6.55
CA ALA A 77 9.04 -3.20 -5.40
C ALA A 77 9.56 -4.56 -4.91
N ARG A 78 8.70 -5.58 -4.88
CA ARG A 78 9.08 -6.94 -4.50
C ARG A 78 10.01 -7.58 -5.52
N ALA A 79 9.71 -7.47 -6.82
CA ALA A 79 10.55 -8.01 -7.89
C ALA A 79 11.97 -7.40 -7.85
N VAL A 80 12.07 -6.08 -7.63
CA VAL A 80 13.35 -5.39 -7.49
C VAL A 80 14.11 -5.86 -6.24
N LYS A 81 13.44 -5.94 -5.09
CA LYS A 81 14.09 -6.42 -3.85
C LYS A 81 14.60 -7.85 -3.96
N ASN A 82 13.86 -8.73 -4.64
CA ASN A 82 14.27 -10.12 -4.88
C ASN A 82 15.55 -10.22 -5.73
N THR A 83 15.89 -9.18 -6.51
CA THR A 83 17.15 -9.10 -7.27
C THR A 83 18.28 -8.40 -6.52
N GLY A 84 18.13 -8.18 -5.21
CA GLY A 84 19.10 -7.45 -4.37
C GLY A 84 19.03 -5.93 -4.49
N GLY A 85 18.04 -5.39 -5.19
CA GLY A 85 17.84 -3.95 -5.32
C GLY A 85 17.24 -3.29 -4.09
N SER A 86 17.52 -2.00 -3.89
CA SER A 86 16.85 -1.18 -2.88
C SER A 86 15.65 -0.41 -3.46
N VAL A 87 14.62 -0.25 -2.64
CA VAL A 87 13.41 0.50 -2.96
C VAL A 87 13.25 1.60 -1.92
N TRP A 88 13.13 2.83 -2.40
CA TRP A 88 12.77 3.99 -1.59
C TRP A 88 11.34 4.39 -1.94
N LEU A 89 10.55 4.66 -0.91
CA LEU A 89 9.17 5.12 -1.02
C LEU A 89 9.04 6.44 -0.26
N GLY A 90 8.53 7.46 -0.94
CA GLY A 90 8.24 8.76 -0.36
C GLY A 90 6.85 9.25 -0.73
N LEU A 91 6.41 10.28 -0.01
CA LEU A 91 5.21 11.04 -0.36
C LEU A 91 5.60 12.11 -1.38
N ALA A 92 4.86 12.23 -2.48
CA ALA A 92 5.07 13.33 -3.41
C ALA A 92 4.20 14.53 -3.05
N ASP A 93 4.82 15.70 -2.97
CA ASP A 93 4.10 16.98 -2.78
C ASP A 93 3.48 17.53 -4.07
N ARG A 94 3.80 16.94 -5.24
CA ARG A 94 3.45 17.48 -6.57
C ARG A 94 2.76 16.50 -7.52
N VAL A 95 2.25 15.37 -7.00
CA VAL A 95 1.55 14.37 -7.80
C VAL A 95 0.17 14.16 -7.21
N ASP A 96 -0.86 14.65 -7.89
CA ASP A 96 -2.25 14.52 -7.46
C ASP A 96 -2.97 13.45 -8.26
N SER A 97 -3.75 12.61 -7.57
CA SER A 97 -4.63 11.64 -8.21
C SER A 97 -5.90 12.33 -8.71
N VAL A 98 -6.15 12.27 -10.02
CA VAL A 98 -7.36 12.83 -10.62
C VAL A 98 -8.57 11.88 -10.56
N ARG A 99 -8.39 10.64 -10.10
CA ARG A 99 -9.44 9.61 -10.13
C ARG A 99 -10.53 9.94 -9.10
N PRO A 100 -11.79 10.20 -9.52
CA PRO A 100 -12.89 10.49 -8.61
C PRO A 100 -13.36 9.25 -7.85
N TYR A 101 -13.71 9.41 -6.56
CA TYR A 101 -14.42 8.43 -5.75
C TYR A 101 -15.64 9.07 -5.07
N PRO A 102 -16.73 9.33 -5.83
CA PRO A 102 -17.85 10.13 -5.35
C PRO A 102 -18.68 9.42 -4.26
N ALA A 103 -18.70 8.08 -4.25
CA ALA A 103 -19.47 7.29 -3.31
C ALA A 103 -18.60 6.42 -2.39
N LEU A 104 -19.09 6.16 -1.19
CA LEU A 104 -18.46 5.25 -0.22
C LEU A 104 -18.22 3.85 -0.81
N GLY A 105 -19.14 3.37 -1.65
CA GLY A 105 -19.04 2.07 -2.31
C GLY A 105 -17.82 1.94 -3.24
N ASP A 106 -17.39 3.04 -3.88
CA ASP A 106 -16.23 3.03 -4.76
C ASP A 106 -14.93 2.96 -3.96
N LEU A 107 -14.86 3.71 -2.85
CA LEU A 107 -13.76 3.63 -1.89
C LEU A 107 -13.69 2.24 -1.26
N TRP A 108 -14.83 1.69 -0.83
CA TRP A 108 -14.91 0.35 -0.26
C TRP A 108 -14.40 -0.71 -1.24
N ARG A 109 -14.82 -0.65 -2.50
CA ARG A 109 -14.39 -1.60 -3.54
C ARG A 109 -12.90 -1.47 -3.83
N MET A 110 -12.36 -0.25 -3.81
CA MET A 110 -10.92 -0.02 -3.97
C MET A 110 -10.12 -0.61 -2.80
N VAL A 111 -10.54 -0.31 -1.56
CA VAL A 111 -9.85 -0.75 -0.35
C VAL A 111 -9.94 -2.25 -0.20
N SER A 112 -11.13 -2.84 -0.31
CA SER A 112 -11.35 -4.29 -0.19
C SER A 112 -10.53 -5.07 -1.23
N ARG A 113 -10.55 -4.65 -2.50
CA ARG A 113 -9.75 -5.29 -3.56
C ARG A 113 -8.25 -5.24 -3.26
N SER A 114 -7.74 -4.10 -2.80
CA SER A 114 -6.31 -3.92 -2.53
C SER A 114 -5.86 -4.66 -1.26
N ALA A 115 -6.64 -4.58 -0.18
CA ALA A 115 -6.36 -5.25 1.07
C ALA A 115 -6.46 -6.78 0.95
N TYR A 116 -7.48 -7.29 0.26
CA TYR A 116 -7.64 -8.73 0.08
C TYR A 116 -6.55 -9.33 -0.83
N ALA A 117 -6.13 -8.57 -1.85
CA ALA A 117 -4.96 -8.94 -2.65
C ALA A 117 -3.67 -9.00 -1.79
N GLN A 118 -3.47 -8.06 -0.84
CA GLN A 118 -2.35 -8.11 0.11
C GLN A 118 -2.41 -9.34 1.02
N LEU A 119 -3.62 -9.76 1.42
CA LEU A 119 -3.87 -10.98 2.18
C LEU A 119 -3.75 -12.26 1.34
N ARG A 120 -3.27 -12.16 0.09
CA ARG A 120 -3.12 -13.28 -0.84
C ARG A 120 -4.43 -14.05 -1.05
N HIS A 121 -5.58 -13.38 -0.94
CA HIS A 121 -6.90 -13.99 -1.01
C HIS A 121 -7.10 -15.14 0.00
N SER A 122 -6.41 -15.10 1.14
CA SER A 122 -6.49 -16.13 2.18
C SER A 122 -7.52 -15.74 3.25
N PRO A 123 -8.60 -16.52 3.44
CA PRO A 123 -9.61 -16.23 4.46
C PRO A 123 -9.06 -16.35 5.89
N LEU A 124 -8.04 -17.19 6.12
CA LEU A 124 -7.39 -17.32 7.43
C LEU A 124 -6.60 -16.06 7.80
N LEU A 125 -5.82 -15.52 6.84
CA LEU A 125 -5.11 -14.26 7.05
C LEU A 125 -6.09 -13.10 7.26
N LEU A 126 -7.22 -13.10 6.54
CA LEU A 126 -8.29 -12.12 6.76
C LEU A 126 -8.85 -12.21 8.18
N ALA A 127 -9.24 -13.40 8.63
CA ALA A 127 -9.78 -13.61 9.97
C ALA A 127 -8.77 -13.18 11.06
N GLY A 128 -7.50 -13.59 10.93
CA GLY A 128 -6.44 -13.16 11.84
C GLY A 128 -6.20 -11.65 11.83
N THR A 129 -6.28 -11.00 10.66
CA THR A 129 -6.16 -9.53 10.57
C THR A 129 -7.33 -8.83 11.24
N VAL A 130 -8.56 -9.31 11.03
CA VAL A 130 -9.76 -8.77 11.68
C VAL A 130 -9.68 -8.92 13.20
N ALA A 131 -9.29 -10.10 13.69
CA ALA A 131 -9.09 -10.33 15.12
C ALA A 131 -8.00 -9.41 15.71
N GLY A 132 -6.88 -9.24 15.01
CA GLY A 132 -5.82 -8.32 15.41
C GLY A 132 -6.28 -6.86 15.45
N LEU A 133 -7.06 -6.41 14.47
CA LEU A 133 -7.64 -5.07 14.46
C LEU A 133 -8.60 -4.84 15.62
N VAL A 134 -9.48 -5.81 15.91
CA VAL A 134 -10.38 -5.73 17.07
C VAL A 134 -9.59 -5.61 18.36
N LEU A 135 -8.55 -6.42 18.51
CA LEU A 135 -7.71 -6.41 19.70
C LEU A 135 -6.96 -5.07 19.86
N VAL A 136 -6.41 -4.52 18.79
CA VAL A 136 -5.63 -3.27 18.84
C VAL A 136 -6.52 -2.04 19.02
N TYR A 137 -7.70 -2.00 18.42
CA TYR A 137 -8.54 -0.79 18.39
C TYR A 137 -9.70 -0.79 19.38
N LEU A 138 -10.26 -1.94 19.75
CA LEU A 138 -11.39 -2.00 20.69
C LEU A 138 -10.97 -2.32 22.13
N VAL A 139 -9.90 -3.09 22.35
CA VAL A 139 -9.48 -3.45 23.72
C VAL A 139 -9.02 -2.23 24.53
N PRO A 140 -8.15 -1.33 24.02
CA PRO A 140 -7.72 -0.18 24.82
C PRO A 140 -8.86 0.73 25.31
N PRO A 141 -9.84 1.16 24.49
CA PRO A 141 -10.94 1.99 24.98
C PRO A 141 -11.87 1.22 25.93
N LEU A 142 -12.11 -0.08 25.70
CA LEU A 142 -12.92 -0.90 26.60
C LEU A 142 -12.24 -1.12 27.96
N ALA A 143 -10.92 -1.30 27.96
CA ALA A 143 -10.13 -1.46 29.19
C ALA A 143 -10.03 -0.17 29.99
N VAL A 144 -10.13 1.00 29.34
CA VAL A 144 -10.17 2.31 30.02
C VAL A 144 -11.59 2.64 30.51
N ALA A 145 -12.63 2.11 29.85
CA ALA A 145 -14.03 2.34 30.21
C ALA A 145 -14.58 1.38 31.28
N ALA A 146 -13.89 0.27 31.54
CA ALA A 146 -14.22 -0.73 32.57
C ALA A 146 -13.53 -0.42 33.90
#